data_AF-A0A090AIY3-F1
#
_entry.id   AF-A0A090AIY3-F1
#
_cell.length_a   1.000
_cell.length_b   1.000
_cell.length_c   1.000
_cell.angle_alpha   90.00
_cell.angle_beta   90.00
_cell.angle_gamma   90.00
#
_symmetry.space_group_name_H-M   'P 1'
#
loop_
_entity.id
_entity.type
_entity.pdbx_description
1 polymer ?
#
loop_
_entity_poly.entity_id
_entity_poly.type
_entity_poly.pdbx_seq_one_letter_code
_entity_poly.pdbx_strand_id
1 'polypeptide(L)'
;MKSVTQETKRIWDLPTRIFHWLLVGAFILVWLSQGDDRYLDIHVFAGYLILGLFLFRIGWGVFGSYYACFNRFACGWRTVWHYLTTLLTPQRQYFIGHNPIGGWAIFILLGLGLLVTLTGLLTLGGEERHGPLAGLISFAWGDIWHECHEILAWLMLGLVGIHISGVLVESFLHQENLIKAMITGNKVTSVDTTSVSNHSLLAISLILIVLISSGSYFRGYFTQTPEHPYLPFIGPPLPDNTTWREVCGECHLAYHPTLLPARSWQRMLNEQHQHFEEDLDLDAETLAELRQFASDNAAETHLTEPAWQIEQTTPLNQAPLRITETAYWQEQHEEIPKQIWQQPLVKSKSHCNACHLDAEQGTFEDAAMRLPKNIDSSQLSTKPH
;
A
#
# COMPACT_ATOMS: atom_id res chain seq x y z
N MET A 1 39.96 36.36 -29.33
CA MET A 1 38.98 35.35 -28.86
C MET A 1 37.70 36.07 -28.50
N LYS A 2 36.58 35.82 -29.21
CA LYS A 2 35.27 36.34 -28.79
C LYS A 2 34.95 35.67 -27.44
N SER A 3 34.69 36.45 -26.39
CA SER A 3 34.18 35.91 -25.13
C SER A 3 32.86 35.22 -25.44
N VAL A 4 32.80 33.91 -25.29
CA VAL A 4 31.53 33.19 -25.43
C VAL A 4 30.69 33.58 -24.21
N THR A 5 29.68 34.43 -24.44
CA THR A 5 28.78 34.88 -23.38
C THR A 5 27.95 33.70 -22.90
N GLN A 6 28.13 33.32 -21.63
CA GLN A 6 27.31 32.30 -20.99
C GLN A 6 25.95 32.89 -20.67
N GLU A 7 24.88 32.26 -21.14
CA GLU A 7 23.50 32.65 -20.87
C GLU A 7 22.80 31.58 -20.03
N THR A 8 21.92 32.02 -19.14
CA THR A 8 21.05 31.12 -18.39
C THR A 8 19.79 30.87 -19.20
N LYS A 9 19.55 29.62 -19.62
CA LYS A 9 18.34 29.21 -20.34
C LYS A 9 17.49 28.28 -19.47
N ARG A 10 16.17 28.37 -19.59
CA ARG A 10 15.25 27.44 -18.93
C ARG A 10 15.12 26.17 -19.76
N ILE A 11 15.52 25.06 -19.17
CA ILE A 11 15.51 23.73 -19.79
C ILE A 11 14.34 22.91 -19.24
N TRP A 12 14.11 22.97 -17.92
CA TRP A 12 13.01 22.24 -17.29
C TRP A 12 11.88 23.21 -16.94
N ASP A 13 10.70 22.95 -17.53
CA ASP A 13 9.48 23.67 -17.20
C ASP A 13 9.03 23.40 -15.74
N LEU A 14 8.08 24.19 -15.23
CA LEU A 14 7.62 24.01 -13.85
C LEU A 14 6.82 22.70 -13.64
N PRO A 15 5.91 22.27 -14.54
CA PRO A 15 5.19 21.01 -14.37
C PRO A 15 6.10 19.79 -14.24
N THR A 16 7.17 19.69 -15.05
CA THR A 16 8.13 18.58 -14.97
C THR A 16 8.86 18.57 -13.64
N ARG A 17 9.20 19.75 -13.11
CA ARG A 17 9.86 19.88 -11.80
C ARG A 17 8.94 19.50 -10.65
N ILE A 18 7.72 20.00 -10.65
CA ILE A 18 6.72 19.64 -9.62
C ILE A 18 6.44 18.14 -9.68
N PHE A 19 6.18 17.59 -10.86
CA PHE A 19 6.01 16.14 -11.05
C PHE A 19 7.16 15.35 -10.42
N HIS A 20 8.41 15.72 -10.74
CA HIS A 20 9.58 15.01 -10.23
C HIS A 20 9.66 15.04 -8.71
N TRP A 21 9.51 16.21 -8.08
CA TRP A 21 9.63 16.32 -6.63
C TRP A 21 8.43 15.75 -5.88
N LEU A 22 7.23 15.79 -6.47
CA LEU A 22 6.07 15.05 -5.96
C LEU A 22 6.31 13.54 -6.06
N LEU A 23 6.87 13.06 -7.16
CA LEU A 23 7.20 11.65 -7.34
C LEU A 23 8.25 11.19 -6.33
N VAL A 24 9.30 11.98 -6.10
CA VAL A 24 10.31 11.70 -5.06
C VAL A 24 9.65 11.64 -3.67
N GLY A 25 8.81 12.61 -3.33
CA GLY A 25 8.09 12.62 -2.05
C GLY A 25 7.17 11.42 -1.88
N ALA A 26 6.39 11.09 -2.92
CA ALA A 26 5.48 9.94 -2.91
C ALA A 26 6.25 8.61 -2.83
N PHE A 27 7.39 8.50 -3.52
CA PHE A 27 8.27 7.33 -3.44
C PHE A 27 8.84 7.13 -2.03
N ILE A 28 9.23 8.22 -1.35
CA ILE A 28 9.66 8.15 0.05
C ILE A 28 8.50 7.70 0.94
N LEU A 29 7.28 8.21 0.72
CA LEU A 29 6.12 7.81 1.51
C LEU A 29 5.82 6.31 1.37
N VAL A 30 5.70 5.78 0.15
CA VAL A 30 5.46 4.33 -0.04
C VAL A 30 6.55 3.48 0.61
N TRP A 31 7.82 3.92 0.54
CA TRP A 31 8.93 3.19 1.14
C TRP A 31 8.86 3.18 2.68
N LEU A 32 8.49 4.31 3.29
CA LEU A 32 8.38 4.40 4.74
C LEU A 32 7.15 3.69 5.31
N SER A 33 6.14 3.42 4.47
CA SER A 33 4.86 2.83 4.89
C SER A 33 4.68 1.35 4.51
N GLN A 34 5.68 0.69 3.93
CA GLN A 34 5.54 -0.67 3.34
C GLN A 34 5.62 -1.86 4.32
N GLY A 35 5.99 -1.65 5.58
CA GLY A 35 6.30 -2.76 6.50
C GLY A 35 5.38 -2.90 7.71
N ASP A 36 4.23 -2.22 7.69
CA ASP A 36 3.30 -2.17 8.82
C ASP A 36 1.91 -1.74 8.32
N ASP A 37 0.93 -2.62 8.47
CA ASP A 37 -0.42 -2.47 7.90
C ASP A 37 -1.18 -1.28 8.50
N ARG A 38 -0.73 -0.77 9.65
CA ARG A 38 -1.23 0.50 10.22
C ARG A 38 -0.99 1.69 9.30
N TYR A 39 0.02 1.59 8.42
CA TYR A 39 0.36 2.62 7.44
C TYR A 39 -0.05 2.24 6.01
N LEU A 40 -0.76 1.12 5.81
CA LEU A 40 -1.24 0.67 4.50
C LEU A 40 -2.02 1.76 3.78
N ASP A 41 -2.85 2.51 4.50
CA ASP A 41 -3.67 3.57 3.92
C ASP A 41 -2.82 4.71 3.30
N ILE A 42 -1.69 5.04 3.94
CA ILE A 42 -0.72 6.00 3.42
C ILE A 42 0.01 5.40 2.22
N HIS A 43 0.39 4.12 2.29
CA HIS A 43 1.04 3.40 1.21
C HIS A 43 0.17 3.41 -0.06
N VAL A 44 -1.09 3.01 0.07
CA VAL A 44 -2.06 2.93 -1.02
C VAL A 44 -2.33 4.32 -1.62
N PHE A 45 -2.52 5.35 -0.80
CA PHE A 45 -2.65 6.73 -1.30
C PHE A 45 -1.43 7.16 -2.12
N ALA A 46 -0.22 6.94 -1.59
CA ALA A 46 1.01 7.32 -2.26
C ALA A 46 1.20 6.50 -3.57
N GLY A 47 0.79 5.24 -3.60
CA GLY A 47 0.73 4.41 -4.82
C GLY A 47 -0.20 5.00 -5.89
N TYR A 48 -1.43 5.39 -5.52
CA TYR A 48 -2.35 6.07 -6.43
C TYR A 48 -1.78 7.41 -6.94
N LEU A 49 -1.13 8.17 -6.06
CA LEU A 49 -0.46 9.42 -6.43
C LEU A 49 0.66 9.17 -7.45
N ILE A 50 1.52 8.18 -7.22
CA ILE A 50 2.59 7.79 -8.15
C ILE A 50 2.01 7.39 -9.51
N LEU A 51 0.96 6.56 -9.53
CA LEU A 51 0.29 6.16 -10.77
C LEU A 51 -0.25 7.38 -11.53
N GLY A 52 -0.97 8.27 -10.84
CA GLY A 52 -1.48 9.51 -11.44
C GLY A 52 -0.36 10.41 -11.99
N LEU A 53 0.76 10.52 -11.27
CA LEU A 53 1.94 11.25 -11.70
C LEU A 53 2.59 10.61 -12.94
N PHE A 54 2.67 9.28 -13.02
CA PHE A 54 3.17 8.58 -14.21
C PHE A 54 2.26 8.79 -15.42
N LEU A 55 0.94 8.69 -15.26
CA LEU A 55 -0.01 9.00 -16.33
C LEU A 55 0.14 10.45 -16.81
N PHE A 56 0.27 11.40 -15.88
CA PHE A 56 0.59 12.79 -16.21
C PHE A 56 1.90 12.88 -17.01
N ARG A 57 2.97 12.22 -16.56
CA ARG A 57 4.28 12.29 -17.20
C ARG A 57 4.29 11.69 -18.60
N ILE A 58 3.53 10.62 -18.83
CA ILE A 58 3.35 10.01 -20.16
C ILE A 58 2.67 11.02 -21.08
N GLY A 59 1.55 11.61 -20.66
CA GLY A 59 0.86 12.65 -21.43
C GLY A 59 1.74 13.87 -21.69
N TRP A 60 2.44 14.36 -20.66
CA TRP A 60 3.38 15.48 -20.78
C TRP A 60 4.60 15.13 -21.64
N GLY A 61 4.99 13.86 -21.72
CA GLY A 61 6.05 13.39 -22.61
C GLY A 61 5.65 13.31 -24.09
N VAL A 62 4.37 13.48 -24.40
CA VAL A 62 3.89 13.56 -25.79
C VAL A 62 3.61 15.01 -26.17
N PHE A 63 2.92 15.76 -25.30
CA PHE A 63 2.39 17.09 -25.62
C PHE A 63 3.06 18.27 -24.88
N GLY A 64 4.01 17.99 -23.98
CA GLY A 64 4.60 18.98 -23.10
C GLY A 64 5.64 19.90 -23.76
N SER A 65 6.51 20.48 -22.93
CA SER A 65 7.56 21.37 -23.43
C SER A 65 8.64 20.63 -24.22
N TYR A 66 9.43 21.40 -24.98
CA TYR A 66 10.46 20.89 -25.88
C TYR A 66 11.36 19.80 -25.24
N TYR A 67 11.92 20.06 -24.04
CA TYR A 67 12.82 19.10 -23.39
C TYR A 67 12.09 17.98 -22.61
N ALA A 68 10.78 18.11 -22.41
CA ALA A 68 9.97 17.10 -21.74
C ALA A 68 9.48 15.99 -22.70
N CYS A 69 9.35 16.30 -24.00
CA CYS A 69 8.83 15.37 -24.99
C CYS A 69 9.79 14.21 -25.30
N PHE A 70 9.27 12.98 -25.29
CA PHE A 70 10.03 11.75 -25.50
C PHE A 70 10.76 11.72 -26.84
N ASN A 71 10.13 12.21 -27.91
CA ASN A 71 10.72 12.23 -29.25
C ASN A 71 11.98 13.12 -29.37
N ARG A 72 12.26 14.00 -28.40
CA ARG A 72 13.43 14.88 -28.41
C ARG A 72 14.67 14.27 -27.81
N PHE A 73 14.52 13.27 -26.94
CA PHE A 73 15.65 12.62 -26.28
C PHE A 73 15.68 11.10 -26.43
N ALA A 74 14.63 10.50 -27.00
CA ALA A 74 14.65 9.10 -27.41
C ALA A 74 15.79 8.88 -28.41
N CYS A 75 16.67 7.94 -28.10
CA CYS A 75 17.79 7.56 -28.94
C CYS A 75 17.95 6.04 -28.96
N GLY A 76 18.50 5.51 -30.05
CA GLY A 76 18.74 4.08 -30.19
C GLY A 76 19.83 3.57 -29.24
N TRP A 77 19.75 2.29 -28.88
CA TRP A 77 20.71 1.63 -27.99
C TRP A 77 22.18 1.83 -28.38
N ARG A 78 22.50 1.84 -29.69
CA ARG A 78 23.86 2.09 -30.19
C ARG A 78 24.43 3.44 -29.74
N THR A 79 23.59 4.48 -29.68
CA THR A 79 23.99 5.82 -29.23
C THR A 79 24.28 5.84 -27.73
N VAL A 80 23.48 5.13 -26.94
CA VAL A 80 23.70 4.96 -25.49
C VAL A 80 25.02 4.26 -25.22
N TRP A 81 25.26 3.14 -25.92
CA TRP A 81 26.49 2.38 -25.77
C TRP A 81 27.72 3.21 -26.16
N HIS A 82 27.66 3.92 -27.28
CA HIS A 82 28.74 4.82 -27.70
C HIS A 82 28.99 5.92 -26.65
N TYR A 83 27.92 6.54 -26.12
CA TYR A 83 28.04 7.56 -25.06
C TYR A 83 28.67 6.99 -23.78
N LEU A 84 28.27 5.79 -23.35
CA LEU A 84 28.88 5.10 -22.20
C LEU A 84 30.39 4.90 -22.39
N THR A 85 30.81 4.40 -23.55
CA THR A 85 32.25 4.16 -23.83
C THR A 85 33.10 5.42 -23.94
N THR A 86 32.46 6.58 -24.15
CA THR A 86 33.13 7.88 -24.32
C THR A 86 32.94 8.81 -23.12
N LEU A 87 32.25 8.37 -22.07
CA LEU A 87 31.90 9.20 -20.90
C LEU A 87 33.14 9.71 -20.15
N LEU A 88 34.17 8.86 -20.04
CA LEU A 88 35.43 9.15 -19.35
C LEU A 88 36.52 9.70 -20.28
N THR A 89 36.22 9.89 -21.57
CA THR A 89 37.20 10.40 -22.53
C THR A 89 37.09 11.92 -22.70
N PRO A 90 38.17 12.61 -23.10
CA PRO A 90 38.12 14.05 -23.40
C PRO A 90 37.12 14.43 -24.50
N GLN A 91 36.72 13.46 -25.34
CA GLN A 91 35.76 13.63 -26.43
C GLN A 91 34.29 13.52 -25.99
N ARG A 92 34.01 13.52 -24.68
CA ARG A 92 32.66 13.45 -24.14
C ARG A 92 31.74 14.51 -24.76
N GLN A 93 30.57 14.08 -25.22
CA GLN A 93 29.58 14.96 -25.83
C GLN A 93 28.79 15.69 -24.74
N TYR A 94 28.55 16.99 -24.97
CA TYR A 94 27.74 17.81 -24.08
C TYR A 94 26.28 17.85 -24.56
N PHE A 95 25.35 17.43 -23.70
CA PHE A 95 23.92 17.47 -23.97
C PHE A 95 23.23 18.45 -23.02
N ILE A 96 22.48 19.40 -23.57
CA ILE A 96 21.80 20.45 -22.80
C ILE A 96 20.57 19.90 -22.06
N GLY A 97 19.78 19.06 -22.74
CA GLY A 97 18.63 18.35 -22.16
C GLY A 97 19.05 17.04 -21.49
N HIS A 98 18.41 15.94 -21.89
CA HIS A 98 18.83 14.60 -21.48
C HIS A 98 19.96 14.11 -22.37
N ASN A 99 20.99 13.53 -21.75
CA ASN A 99 21.96 12.70 -22.47
C ASN A 99 21.35 11.31 -22.80
N PRO A 100 22.01 10.49 -23.63
CA PRO A 100 21.50 9.17 -24.01
C PRO A 100 21.17 8.22 -22.84
N ILE A 101 22.02 8.16 -21.81
CA ILE A 101 21.80 7.30 -20.63
C ILE A 101 20.62 7.82 -19.81
N GLY A 102 20.60 9.12 -19.52
CA GLY A 102 19.52 9.77 -18.78
C GLY A 102 18.17 9.64 -19.49
N GLY A 103 18.15 9.71 -20.83
CA GLY A 103 16.95 9.45 -21.62
C GLY A 103 16.43 8.02 -21.46
N TRP A 104 17.32 7.02 -21.51
CA TRP A 104 16.96 5.62 -21.26
C TRP A 104 16.51 5.38 -19.82
N ALA A 105 17.17 6.00 -18.85
CA ALA A 105 16.79 5.89 -17.44
C ALA A 105 15.33 6.31 -17.22
N ILE A 106 14.85 7.35 -17.90
CA ILE A 106 13.44 7.79 -17.83
C ILE A 106 12.49 6.69 -18.31
N PHE A 107 12.78 6.04 -19.44
CA PHE A 107 11.91 4.98 -19.96
C PHE A 107 11.88 3.77 -19.03
N ILE A 108 13.03 3.39 -18.48
CA ILE A 108 13.13 2.25 -17.56
C ILE A 108 12.42 2.58 -16.24
N LEU A 109 12.66 3.76 -15.65
CA LEU A 109 11.99 4.20 -14.42
C LEU A 109 10.48 4.31 -14.59
N LEU A 110 10.00 4.87 -15.71
CA LEU A 110 8.56 4.94 -16.00
C LEU A 110 7.96 3.56 -16.25
N GLY A 111 8.63 2.72 -17.04
CA GLY A 111 8.14 1.38 -17.35
C GLY A 111 8.05 0.50 -16.10
N LEU A 112 9.13 0.42 -15.33
CA LEU A 112 9.15 -0.34 -14.07
C LEU A 112 8.19 0.26 -13.05
N GLY A 113 8.15 1.58 -12.90
CA GLY A 113 7.22 2.25 -11.99
C GLY A 113 5.74 1.99 -12.32
N LEU A 114 5.38 1.94 -13.61
CA LEU A 114 4.04 1.53 -14.02
C LEU A 114 3.76 0.07 -13.65
N LEU A 115 4.72 -0.84 -13.85
CA LEU A 115 4.53 -2.24 -13.46
C LEU A 115 4.35 -2.39 -11.95
N VAL A 116 5.15 -1.68 -11.13
CA VAL A 116 4.99 -1.65 -9.67
C VAL A 116 3.61 -1.16 -9.28
N THR A 117 3.16 -0.02 -9.83
CA THR A 117 1.84 0.53 -9.49
C THR A 117 0.68 -0.35 -9.97
N LEU A 118 0.80 -1.00 -11.13
CA LEU A 118 -0.23 -1.91 -11.64
C LEU A 118 -0.32 -3.20 -10.81
N THR A 119 0.82 -3.78 -10.44
CA THR A 119 0.85 -4.95 -9.54
C THR A 119 0.29 -4.60 -8.16
N GLY A 120 0.57 -3.40 -7.63
CA GLY A 120 0.00 -2.95 -6.36
C GLY A 120 -1.53 -2.80 -6.40
N LEU A 121 -2.12 -2.39 -7.54
CA LEU A 121 -3.58 -2.39 -7.71
C LEU A 121 -4.17 -3.80 -7.73
N LEU A 122 -3.44 -4.78 -8.29
CA LEU A 122 -3.87 -6.17 -8.34
C LEU A 122 -3.79 -6.81 -6.96
N THR A 123 -2.73 -6.55 -6.21
CA THR A 123 -2.58 -6.93 -4.80
C THR A 123 -3.71 -6.35 -3.97
N LEU A 124 -3.92 -5.04 -4.00
CA LEU A 124 -5.01 -4.36 -3.27
C LEU A 124 -6.39 -4.94 -3.60
N GLY A 125 -6.65 -5.30 -4.86
CA GLY A 125 -7.94 -5.89 -5.25
C GLY A 125 -8.14 -7.35 -4.87
N GLY A 126 -7.03 -8.11 -4.76
CA GLY A 126 -7.05 -9.55 -4.54
C GLY A 126 -6.91 -9.96 -3.08
N GLU A 127 -5.89 -9.43 -2.41
CA GLU A 127 -5.53 -9.72 -1.02
C GLU A 127 -6.39 -8.89 -0.08
N GLU A 128 -6.38 -7.57 -0.22
CA GLU A 128 -7.20 -6.70 0.64
C GLU A 128 -8.67 -6.64 0.22
N ARG A 129 -9.03 -7.08 -1.00
CA ARG A 129 -10.38 -6.87 -1.60
C ARG A 129 -10.83 -5.41 -1.62
N HIS A 130 -9.90 -4.47 -1.77
CA HIS A 130 -10.16 -3.04 -1.80
C HIS A 130 -9.81 -2.38 -3.16
N GLY A 131 -10.18 -1.11 -3.29
CA GLY A 131 -9.88 -0.31 -4.48
C GLY A 131 -10.66 -0.71 -5.75
N PRO A 132 -10.25 -0.20 -6.93
CA PRO A 132 -10.99 -0.39 -8.19
C PRO A 132 -11.11 -1.85 -8.67
N LEU A 133 -10.27 -2.74 -8.15
CA LEU A 133 -10.23 -4.17 -8.52
C LEU A 133 -10.77 -5.08 -7.42
N ALA A 134 -11.35 -4.50 -6.35
CA ALA A 134 -12.01 -5.22 -5.28
C ALA A 134 -12.98 -6.29 -5.82
N GLY A 135 -12.83 -7.52 -5.34
CA GLY A 135 -13.73 -8.61 -5.71
C GLY A 135 -13.44 -9.26 -7.08
N LEU A 136 -12.65 -8.62 -7.95
CA LEU A 136 -12.36 -9.13 -9.30
C LEU A 136 -11.23 -10.15 -9.32
N ILE A 137 -10.34 -10.08 -8.34
CA ILE A 137 -9.19 -10.96 -8.16
C ILE A 137 -9.42 -11.80 -6.90
N SER A 138 -9.12 -13.09 -6.94
CA SER A 138 -9.19 -13.97 -5.76
C SER A 138 -7.96 -13.79 -4.87
N PHE A 139 -8.07 -14.12 -3.58
CA PHE A 139 -6.96 -14.07 -2.63
C PHE A 139 -5.69 -14.78 -3.13
N ALA A 140 -5.81 -16.00 -3.67
CA ALA A 140 -4.67 -16.73 -4.24
C ALA A 140 -3.94 -16.00 -5.39
N TRP A 141 -4.66 -15.19 -6.18
CA TRP A 141 -4.01 -14.35 -7.21
C TRP A 141 -3.48 -13.07 -6.59
N GLY A 142 -4.16 -12.51 -5.58
CA GLY A 142 -3.68 -11.37 -4.79
C GLY A 142 -2.30 -11.62 -4.21
N ASP A 143 -2.12 -12.77 -3.53
CA ASP A 143 -0.88 -13.23 -2.94
C ASP A 143 0.27 -13.32 -3.96
N ILE A 144 0.03 -13.94 -5.12
CA ILE A 144 1.02 -13.98 -6.22
C ILE A 144 1.38 -12.56 -6.71
N TRP A 145 0.40 -11.67 -6.80
CA TRP A 145 0.64 -10.29 -7.21
C TRP A 145 1.37 -9.48 -6.14
N HIS A 146 1.15 -9.77 -4.86
CA HIS A 146 1.93 -9.22 -3.74
C HIS A 146 3.41 -9.59 -3.89
N GLU A 147 3.75 -10.86 -4.03
CA GLU A 147 5.14 -11.28 -4.24
C GLU A 147 5.76 -10.58 -5.46
N CYS A 148 5.02 -10.50 -6.57
CA CYS A 148 5.46 -9.78 -7.76
C CYS A 148 5.68 -8.28 -7.48
N HIS A 149 4.78 -7.65 -6.73
CA HIS A 149 4.86 -6.25 -6.35
C HIS A 149 6.11 -5.98 -5.53
N GLU A 150 6.40 -6.83 -4.54
CA GLU A 150 7.57 -6.71 -3.68
C GLU A 150 8.87 -6.81 -4.49
N ILE A 151 8.98 -7.81 -5.37
CA ILE A 151 10.14 -7.99 -6.25
C ILE A 151 10.35 -6.75 -7.13
N LEU A 152 9.28 -6.25 -7.75
CA LEU A 152 9.36 -5.07 -8.61
C LEU A 152 9.70 -3.81 -7.81
N ALA A 153 9.21 -3.68 -6.57
CA ALA A 153 9.51 -2.56 -5.68
C ALA A 153 11.00 -2.54 -5.29
N TRP A 154 11.59 -3.70 -4.95
CA TRP A 154 13.03 -3.82 -4.71
C TRP A 154 13.88 -3.48 -5.94
N LEU A 155 13.47 -3.95 -7.12
CA LEU A 155 14.13 -3.58 -8.39
C LEU A 155 14.03 -2.06 -8.64
N MET A 156 12.88 -1.46 -8.34
CA MET A 156 12.67 -0.03 -8.48
C MET A 156 13.56 0.77 -7.53
N LEU A 157 13.70 0.34 -6.27
CA LEU A 157 14.62 0.97 -5.32
C LEU A 157 16.07 0.92 -5.83
N GLY A 158 16.51 -0.24 -6.31
CA GLY A 158 17.84 -0.39 -6.92
C GLY A 158 18.04 0.55 -8.10
N LEU A 159 17.05 0.66 -8.97
CA LEU A 159 17.09 1.57 -10.13
C LEU A 159 17.11 3.05 -9.73
N VAL A 160 16.36 3.44 -8.70
CA VAL A 160 16.43 4.78 -8.11
C VAL A 160 17.83 5.07 -7.55
N GLY A 161 18.45 4.10 -6.88
CA GLY A 161 19.84 4.21 -6.41
C GLY A 161 20.84 4.42 -7.56
N ILE A 162 20.69 3.67 -8.66
CA ILE A 162 21.49 3.85 -9.88
C ILE A 162 21.25 5.24 -10.48
N HIS A 163 19.99 5.68 -10.55
CA HIS A 163 19.64 7.00 -11.06
C HIS A 163 20.31 8.13 -10.28
N ILE A 164 20.20 8.11 -8.95
CA ILE A 164 20.83 9.11 -8.07
C ILE A 164 22.35 9.09 -8.26
N SER A 165 22.97 7.91 -8.31
CA SER A 165 24.39 7.75 -8.55
C SER A 165 24.82 8.35 -9.90
N GLY A 166 24.04 8.11 -10.96
CA GLY A 166 24.27 8.69 -12.28
C GLY A 166 24.19 10.21 -12.27
N VAL A 167 23.20 10.79 -11.58
CA VAL A 167 23.07 12.24 -11.40
C VAL A 167 24.29 12.84 -10.69
N LEU A 168 24.80 12.18 -9.66
CA LEU A 168 25.99 12.64 -8.93
C LEU A 168 27.26 12.55 -9.80
N VAL A 169 27.47 11.43 -10.49
CA VAL A 169 28.62 11.21 -11.37
C VAL A 169 28.62 12.24 -12.50
N GLU A 170 27.50 12.44 -13.19
CA GLU A 170 27.42 13.44 -14.26
C GLU A 170 27.59 14.86 -13.73
N SER A 171 27.03 15.17 -12.57
CA SER A 171 27.19 16.50 -11.97
C SER A 171 28.66 16.81 -11.70
N PHE A 172 29.41 15.82 -11.22
CA PHE A 172 30.85 15.94 -10.97
C PHE A 172 31.64 16.03 -12.29
N LEU A 173 31.39 15.11 -13.23
CA LEU A 173 32.12 15.06 -14.51
C LEU A 173 31.92 16.35 -15.30
N HIS A 174 30.69 16.81 -15.46
CA HIS A 174 30.36 18.00 -16.25
C HIS A 174 30.49 19.31 -15.47
N GLN A 175 30.81 19.26 -14.16
CA GLN A 175 30.87 20.42 -13.27
C GLN A 175 29.57 21.24 -13.28
N GLU A 176 28.44 20.56 -13.46
CA GLU A 176 27.10 21.14 -13.50
C GLU A 176 26.24 20.52 -12.40
N ASN A 177 25.66 21.34 -11.54
CA ASN A 177 24.79 20.80 -10.49
C ASN A 177 23.41 20.45 -11.06
N LEU A 178 23.21 19.18 -11.45
CA LEU A 178 21.98 18.69 -12.06
C LEU A 178 20.79 18.76 -11.09
N ILE A 179 21.02 18.55 -9.79
CA ILE A 179 19.99 18.66 -8.75
C ILE A 179 19.48 20.11 -8.69
N LYS A 180 20.40 21.09 -8.65
CA LYS A 180 20.05 22.52 -8.69
C LYS A 180 19.36 22.88 -9.99
N ALA A 181 19.77 22.31 -11.12
CA ALA A 181 19.08 22.49 -12.39
C ALA A 181 17.64 21.96 -12.31
N MET A 182 17.40 20.83 -11.65
CA MET A 182 16.06 20.27 -11.48
C MET A 182 15.20 21.06 -10.48
N ILE A 183 15.81 21.75 -9.52
CA ILE A 183 15.08 22.66 -8.61
C ILE A 183 14.74 23.97 -9.33
N THR A 184 15.70 24.59 -10.01
CA THR A 184 15.57 25.94 -10.59
C THR A 184 14.98 25.95 -12.00
N GLY A 185 15.09 24.83 -12.71
CA GLY A 185 14.70 24.64 -14.11
C GLY A 185 15.69 25.21 -15.12
N ASN A 186 16.77 25.84 -14.67
CA ASN A 186 17.67 26.58 -15.53
C ASN A 186 19.04 25.91 -15.61
N LYS A 187 19.68 26.00 -16.78
CA LYS A 187 21.08 25.65 -17.00
C LYS A 187 21.83 26.83 -17.63
N VAL A 188 23.12 26.92 -17.35
CA VAL A 188 24.02 27.89 -17.98
C VAL A 188 24.57 27.25 -19.25
N THR A 189 24.38 27.88 -20.40
CA THR A 189 24.84 27.39 -21.68
C THR A 189 25.57 28.48 -22.45
N SER A 190 26.57 28.08 -23.20
CA SER A 190 27.31 28.92 -24.15
C SER A 190 26.84 28.73 -25.59
N VAL A 191 25.89 27.81 -25.80
CA VAL A 191 25.29 27.46 -27.09
C VAL A 191 23.91 28.09 -27.17
N ASP A 192 23.58 28.71 -28.30
CA ASP A 192 22.26 29.27 -28.53
C ASP A 192 21.21 28.15 -28.59
N THR A 193 20.34 28.11 -27.59
CA THR A 193 19.29 27.08 -27.46
C THR A 193 17.95 27.67 -27.06
N THR A 194 16.89 26.96 -27.43
CA THR A 194 15.51 27.29 -27.09
C THR A 194 15.27 27.22 -25.59
N SER A 195 14.86 28.35 -24.99
CA SER A 195 14.32 28.37 -23.62
C SER A 195 12.85 27.96 -23.63
N VAL A 196 12.41 27.15 -22.67
CA VAL A 196 11.01 26.72 -22.58
C VAL A 196 10.15 27.64 -21.72
N SER A 197 8.85 27.68 -22.02
CA SER A 197 7.84 28.33 -21.18
C SER A 197 7.68 27.58 -19.85
N ASN A 198 7.31 28.31 -18.80
CA ASN A 198 7.20 27.74 -17.45
C ASN A 198 5.90 26.94 -17.24
N HIS A 199 4.86 27.16 -18.05
CA HIS A 199 3.55 26.51 -17.91
C HIS A 199 2.97 26.58 -16.47
N SER A 200 3.09 27.75 -15.83
CA SER A 200 2.80 27.92 -14.40
C SER A 200 1.38 27.55 -13.99
N LEU A 201 0.38 27.81 -14.84
CA LEU A 201 -1.02 27.46 -14.55
C LEU A 201 -1.20 25.95 -14.39
N LEU A 202 -0.66 25.15 -15.32
CA LEU A 202 -0.72 23.70 -15.26
C LEU A 202 0.00 23.15 -14.02
N ALA A 203 1.14 23.73 -13.69
CA ALA A 203 1.89 23.43 -12.48
C ALA A 203 1.07 23.67 -11.20
N ILE A 204 0.37 24.81 -11.11
CA ILE A 204 -0.53 25.12 -10.00
C ILE A 204 -1.69 24.13 -9.96
N SER A 205 -2.29 23.81 -11.11
CA SER A 205 -3.37 22.81 -11.20
C SER A 205 -2.91 21.44 -10.68
N LEU A 206 -1.71 21.00 -11.02
CA LEU A 206 -1.17 19.73 -10.52
C LEU A 206 -1.06 19.72 -8.99
N ILE A 207 -0.53 20.79 -8.38
CA ILE A 207 -0.46 20.91 -6.91
C ILE A 207 -1.86 20.91 -6.30
N LEU A 208 -2.79 21.71 -6.85
CA LEU A 208 -4.15 21.79 -6.35
C LEU A 208 -4.88 20.44 -6.42
N ILE A 209 -4.71 19.69 -7.52
CA ILE A 209 -5.29 18.34 -7.66
C ILE A 209 -4.75 17.42 -6.57
N VAL A 210 -3.43 17.43 -6.31
CA VAL A 210 -2.83 16.60 -5.26
C VAL A 210 -3.35 16.99 -3.87
N LEU A 211 -3.42 18.28 -3.57
CA LEU A 211 -3.92 18.76 -2.27
C LEU A 211 -5.40 18.42 -2.06
N ILE A 212 -6.23 18.63 -3.08
CA ILE A 212 -7.67 18.29 -3.03
C ILE A 212 -7.85 16.76 -2.90
N SER A 213 -7.11 15.98 -3.68
CA SER A 213 -7.18 14.51 -3.63
C SER A 213 -6.73 13.98 -2.27
N SER A 214 -5.64 14.52 -1.71
CA SER A 214 -5.16 14.18 -0.36
C SER A 214 -6.18 14.53 0.72
N GLY A 215 -6.72 15.76 0.70
CA GLY A 215 -7.73 16.18 1.67
C GLY A 215 -9.04 15.39 1.56
N SER A 216 -9.42 14.99 0.35
CA SER A 216 -10.59 14.14 0.13
C SER A 216 -10.36 12.71 0.59
N TYR A 217 -9.19 12.12 0.27
CA TYR A 217 -8.84 10.74 0.62
C TYR A 217 -8.72 10.58 2.15
N PHE A 218 -8.00 11.48 2.81
CA PHE A 218 -7.78 11.43 4.26
C PHE A 218 -8.88 12.12 5.08
N ARG A 219 -10.05 12.40 4.48
CA ARG A 219 -11.15 13.10 5.16
C ARG A 219 -11.56 12.41 6.47
N GLY A 220 -11.55 11.08 6.49
CA GLY A 220 -11.94 10.27 7.65
C GLY A 220 -11.11 10.57 8.91
N TYR A 221 -9.80 10.79 8.77
CA TYR A 221 -8.94 11.14 9.91
C TYR A 221 -9.29 12.47 10.56
N PHE A 222 -9.85 13.42 9.79
CA PHE A 222 -10.27 14.72 10.31
C PHE A 222 -11.66 14.68 10.96
N THR A 223 -12.46 13.67 10.66
CA THR A 223 -13.85 13.55 11.14
C THR A 223 -14.07 12.46 12.18
N GLN A 224 -13.06 11.62 12.46
CA GLN A 224 -13.16 10.55 13.44
C GLN A 224 -13.43 11.06 14.87
N THR A 225 -14.20 10.30 15.64
CA THR A 225 -14.42 10.52 17.08
C THR A 225 -14.10 9.23 17.84
N PRO A 226 -13.96 9.26 19.19
CA PRO A 226 -13.80 8.04 19.97
C PRO A 226 -14.92 7.01 19.77
N GLU A 227 -16.14 7.46 19.48
CA GLU A 227 -17.32 6.62 19.22
C GLU A 227 -17.39 6.15 17.76
N HIS A 228 -16.79 6.90 16.84
CA HIS A 228 -16.76 6.62 15.41
C HIS A 228 -15.32 6.73 14.87
N PRO A 229 -14.46 5.74 15.17
CA PRO A 229 -13.10 5.72 14.68
C PRO A 229 -13.08 5.60 13.15
N TYR A 230 -12.09 6.22 12.50
CA TYR A 230 -11.91 6.05 11.06
C TYR A 230 -11.20 4.73 10.76
N LEU A 231 -11.86 3.90 9.96
CA LEU A 231 -11.36 2.64 9.42
C LEU A 231 -11.20 2.82 7.90
N PRO A 232 -9.96 2.96 7.40
CA PRO A 232 -9.72 3.20 5.97
C PRO A 232 -10.03 1.98 5.10
N PHE A 233 -9.89 0.78 5.67
CA PHE A 233 -10.23 -0.49 5.05
C PHE A 233 -11.26 -1.17 5.94
N ILE A 234 -12.37 -1.58 5.34
CA ILE A 234 -13.47 -2.28 5.99
C ILE A 234 -13.88 -3.37 5.02
N GLY A 235 -13.82 -4.62 5.48
CA GLY A 235 -14.19 -5.76 4.66
C GLY A 235 -15.65 -5.72 4.19
N PRO A 236 -16.01 -6.57 3.22
CA PRO A 236 -17.37 -6.65 2.73
C PRO A 236 -18.33 -7.08 3.85
N PRO A 237 -19.61 -6.68 3.79
CA PRO A 237 -20.61 -7.21 4.72
C PRO A 237 -20.68 -8.73 4.57
N LEU A 238 -20.52 -9.43 5.69
CA LEU A 238 -20.57 -10.88 5.73
C LEU A 238 -22.01 -11.40 5.90
N PRO A 239 -22.29 -12.64 5.47
CA PRO A 239 -23.57 -13.30 5.75
C PRO A 239 -23.88 -13.31 7.24
N ASP A 240 -25.13 -13.03 7.58
CA ASP A 240 -25.57 -12.86 8.95
C ASP A 240 -26.66 -13.87 9.31
N ASN A 241 -26.67 -14.32 10.56
CA ASN A 241 -27.68 -15.23 11.10
C ASN A 241 -28.01 -14.85 12.55
N THR A 242 -29.30 -14.61 12.82
CA THR A 242 -29.75 -14.18 14.14
C THR A 242 -29.53 -15.24 15.21
N THR A 243 -29.89 -16.49 14.94
CA THR A 243 -29.70 -17.62 15.86
C THR A 243 -28.22 -17.78 16.24
N TRP A 244 -27.31 -17.63 15.28
CA TRP A 244 -25.86 -17.66 15.51
C TRP A 244 -25.42 -16.56 16.47
N ARG A 245 -25.86 -15.31 16.25
CA ARG A 245 -25.48 -14.21 17.14
C ARG A 245 -26.03 -14.35 18.55
N GLU A 246 -27.27 -14.82 18.67
CA GLU A 246 -27.91 -14.99 19.97
C GLU A 246 -27.22 -16.12 20.73
N VAL A 247 -27.12 -17.32 20.14
CA VAL A 247 -26.52 -18.48 20.81
C VAL A 247 -25.00 -18.32 21.02
N CYS A 248 -24.25 -17.98 19.98
CA CYS A 248 -22.79 -17.89 20.06
C CYS A 248 -22.30 -16.56 20.66
N GLY A 249 -23.19 -15.58 20.87
CA GLY A 249 -22.87 -14.28 21.45
C GLY A 249 -23.15 -14.13 22.95
N GLU A 250 -23.75 -15.14 23.59
CA GLU A 250 -24.14 -15.09 25.00
C GLU A 250 -22.94 -14.94 25.95
N CYS A 251 -21.83 -15.63 25.66
CA CYS A 251 -20.66 -15.69 26.54
C CYS A 251 -19.47 -14.86 26.04
N HIS A 252 -19.32 -14.71 24.73
CA HIS A 252 -18.21 -14.01 24.08
C HIS A 252 -18.69 -13.31 22.80
N LEU A 253 -17.79 -12.61 22.10
CA LEU A 253 -18.09 -12.10 20.76
C LEU A 253 -18.59 -13.25 19.89
N ALA A 254 -19.73 -13.10 19.21
CA ALA A 254 -20.20 -14.09 18.24
C ALA A 254 -19.25 -14.13 17.03
N TYR A 255 -18.16 -14.91 17.14
CA TYR A 255 -17.15 -14.98 16.08
C TYR A 255 -17.80 -15.46 14.79
N HIS A 256 -17.53 -14.77 13.70
CA HIS A 256 -18.05 -15.18 12.41
C HIS A 256 -17.41 -16.53 11.99
N PRO A 257 -18.17 -17.43 11.32
CA PRO A 257 -17.67 -18.74 10.93
C PRO A 257 -16.38 -18.74 10.07
N THR A 258 -16.06 -17.62 9.42
CA THR A 258 -14.82 -17.43 8.65
C THR A 258 -13.54 -17.71 9.43
N LEU A 259 -13.58 -17.61 10.76
CA LEU A 259 -12.40 -17.72 11.62
C LEU A 259 -11.99 -19.15 12.00
N LEU A 260 -12.70 -20.17 11.53
CA LEU A 260 -12.29 -21.57 11.68
C LEU A 260 -12.74 -22.39 10.46
N PRO A 261 -12.04 -23.50 10.16
CA PRO A 261 -12.49 -24.44 9.14
C PRO A 261 -13.81 -25.13 9.49
N ALA A 262 -14.60 -25.54 8.50
CA ALA A 262 -15.91 -26.17 8.69
C ALA A 262 -15.82 -27.41 9.61
N ARG A 263 -14.76 -28.19 9.48
CA ARG A 263 -14.49 -29.36 10.35
C ARG A 263 -14.31 -29.01 11.83
N SER A 264 -13.76 -27.84 12.14
CA SER A 264 -13.64 -27.34 13.50
C SER A 264 -15.00 -26.97 14.08
N TRP A 265 -15.83 -26.24 13.31
CA TRP A 265 -17.19 -25.91 13.70
C TRP A 265 -18.06 -27.15 13.91
N GLN A 266 -17.99 -28.11 12.98
CA GLN A 266 -18.70 -29.37 13.09
C GLN A 266 -18.32 -30.13 14.35
N ARG A 267 -17.01 -30.24 14.65
CA ARG A 267 -16.54 -30.89 15.88
C ARG A 267 -17.07 -30.17 17.13
N MET A 268 -16.94 -28.84 17.17
CA MET A 268 -17.40 -28.02 18.29
C MET A 268 -18.90 -28.18 18.56
N LEU A 269 -19.73 -28.16 17.52
CA LEU A 269 -21.17 -28.32 17.63
C LEU A 269 -21.59 -29.78 17.85
N ASN A 270 -20.80 -30.77 17.43
CA ASN A 270 -21.05 -32.18 17.77
C ASN A 270 -20.77 -32.47 19.24
N GLU A 271 -19.78 -31.79 19.81
CA GLU A 271 -19.35 -31.89 21.20
C GLU A 271 -19.99 -30.79 22.08
N GLN A 272 -21.21 -30.32 21.75
CA GLN A 272 -21.85 -29.17 22.44
C GLN A 272 -21.98 -29.32 23.97
N HIS A 273 -22.02 -30.56 24.46
CA HIS A 273 -22.07 -30.88 25.90
C HIS A 273 -20.74 -30.70 26.62
N GLN A 274 -19.68 -30.34 25.89
CA GLN A 274 -18.32 -30.12 26.37
C GLN A 274 -17.72 -28.85 25.75
N HIS A 275 -18.55 -27.86 25.43
CA HIS A 275 -18.14 -26.58 24.88
C HIS A 275 -17.34 -25.78 25.91
N PHE A 276 -16.04 -26.06 25.98
CA PHE A 276 -15.10 -25.43 26.92
C PHE A 276 -15.53 -25.50 28.39
N GLU A 277 -15.90 -26.71 28.83
CA GLU A 277 -16.40 -27.00 30.18
C GLU A 277 -17.85 -26.54 30.45
N GLU A 278 -18.54 -26.03 29.43
CA GLU A 278 -19.97 -25.69 29.47
C GLU A 278 -20.79 -26.60 28.54
N ASP A 279 -22.07 -26.80 28.87
CA ASP A 279 -23.04 -27.48 28.01
C ASP A 279 -23.93 -26.40 27.39
N LEU A 280 -23.98 -26.34 26.06
CA LEU A 280 -24.83 -25.37 25.36
C LEU A 280 -26.32 -25.72 25.44
N ASP A 281 -26.67 -26.99 25.76
CA ASP A 281 -28.04 -27.50 25.90
C ASP A 281 -28.96 -27.14 24.69
N LEU A 282 -28.41 -27.15 23.47
CA LEU A 282 -29.15 -26.78 22.26
C LEU A 282 -29.98 -27.94 21.75
N ASP A 283 -31.22 -27.65 21.36
CA ASP A 283 -32.08 -28.61 20.68
C ASP A 283 -31.59 -28.94 19.26
N ALA A 284 -32.14 -30.02 18.70
CA ALA A 284 -31.68 -30.56 17.43
C ALA A 284 -31.94 -29.63 16.24
N GLU A 285 -32.98 -28.78 16.29
CA GLU A 285 -33.31 -27.84 15.21
C GLU A 285 -32.32 -26.68 15.21
N THR A 286 -32.10 -26.04 16.37
CA THR A 286 -31.09 -25.00 16.53
C THR A 286 -29.71 -25.49 16.15
N LEU A 287 -29.34 -26.70 16.61
CA LEU A 287 -28.04 -27.28 16.30
C LEU A 287 -27.84 -27.54 14.80
N ALA A 288 -28.89 -27.95 14.09
CA ALA A 288 -28.85 -28.14 12.65
C ALA A 288 -28.69 -26.80 11.90
N GLU A 289 -29.40 -25.76 12.33
CA GLU A 289 -29.27 -24.41 11.77
C GLU A 289 -27.83 -23.87 11.95
N LEU A 290 -27.29 -23.92 13.16
CA LEU A 290 -25.94 -23.43 13.45
C LEU A 290 -24.87 -24.19 12.66
N ARG A 291 -25.00 -25.51 12.53
CA ARG A 291 -24.06 -26.32 11.72
C ARG A 291 -24.10 -25.94 10.25
N GLN A 292 -25.29 -25.69 9.71
CA GLN A 292 -25.47 -25.29 8.32
C GLN A 292 -24.83 -23.92 8.10
N PHE A 293 -25.19 -22.93 8.93
CA PHE A 293 -24.64 -21.58 8.82
C PHE A 293 -23.11 -21.57 8.97
N ALA A 294 -22.57 -22.31 9.94
CA ALA A 294 -21.13 -22.41 10.12
C ALA A 294 -20.43 -23.05 8.93
N SER A 295 -20.98 -24.13 8.37
CA SER A 295 -20.38 -24.83 7.23
C SER A 295 -20.44 -23.99 5.95
N ASP A 296 -21.54 -23.25 5.73
CA ASP A 296 -21.74 -22.41 4.54
C ASP A 296 -20.88 -21.15 4.54
N ASN A 297 -20.30 -20.76 5.68
CA ASN A 297 -19.54 -19.53 5.85
C ASN A 297 -18.17 -19.75 6.53
N ALA A 298 -17.71 -21.00 6.59
CA ALA A 298 -16.44 -21.37 7.20
C ALA A 298 -15.24 -20.80 6.44
N ALA A 299 -14.03 -20.96 7.00
CA ALA A 299 -12.78 -20.53 6.39
C ALA A 299 -12.65 -20.94 4.90
N GLU A 300 -13.10 -22.15 4.53
CA GLU A 300 -13.07 -22.68 3.16
C GLU A 300 -13.86 -21.87 2.12
N THR A 301 -14.73 -20.95 2.55
CA THR A 301 -15.49 -20.07 1.65
C THR A 301 -14.70 -18.85 1.20
N HIS A 302 -13.58 -18.55 1.86
CA HIS A 302 -12.71 -17.40 1.56
C HIS A 302 -13.51 -16.11 1.43
N LEU A 303 -14.38 -15.82 2.40
CA LEU A 303 -15.15 -14.56 2.41
C LEU A 303 -14.28 -13.36 2.85
N THR A 304 -13.22 -13.62 3.61
CA THR A 304 -12.26 -12.63 4.10
C THR A 304 -10.82 -13.13 3.87
N GLU A 305 -9.85 -12.22 3.93
CA GLU A 305 -8.44 -12.59 3.83
C GLU A 305 -8.00 -13.51 5.00
N PRO A 306 -8.36 -13.24 6.27
CA PRO A 306 -8.16 -14.20 7.36
C PRO A 306 -8.75 -15.59 7.11
N ALA A 307 -9.92 -15.70 6.48
CA ALA A 307 -10.53 -16.99 6.16
C ALA A 307 -9.66 -17.79 5.19
N TRP A 308 -9.15 -17.13 4.15
CA TRP A 308 -8.23 -17.74 3.20
C TRP A 308 -6.93 -18.19 3.88
N GLN A 309 -6.31 -17.32 4.67
CA GLN A 309 -5.07 -17.64 5.38
C GLN A 309 -5.23 -18.78 6.39
N ILE A 310 -6.34 -18.82 7.14
CA ILE A 310 -6.66 -19.90 8.07
C ILE A 310 -6.82 -21.23 7.34
N GLU A 311 -7.48 -21.23 6.19
CA GLU A 311 -7.63 -22.45 5.36
C GLU A 311 -6.27 -22.95 4.86
N GLN A 312 -5.43 -22.05 4.34
CA GLN A 312 -4.10 -22.40 3.82
C GLN A 312 -3.15 -22.92 4.91
N THR A 313 -3.22 -22.36 6.11
CA THR A 313 -2.29 -22.66 7.20
C THR A 313 -2.76 -23.77 8.14
N THR A 314 -4.04 -24.19 8.08
CA THR A 314 -4.58 -25.25 8.94
C THR A 314 -4.54 -26.61 8.23
N PRO A 315 -3.71 -27.57 8.67
CA PRO A 315 -3.63 -28.90 8.06
C PRO A 315 -4.99 -29.62 8.00
N LEU A 316 -5.25 -30.35 6.91
CA LEU A 316 -6.52 -31.07 6.70
C LEU A 316 -6.83 -32.11 7.79
N ASN A 317 -5.81 -32.62 8.48
CA ASN A 317 -5.96 -33.58 9.57
C ASN A 317 -6.11 -32.92 10.96
N GLN A 318 -6.14 -31.59 11.04
CA GLN A 318 -6.32 -30.83 12.28
C GLN A 318 -7.68 -30.13 12.28
N ALA A 319 -8.34 -30.09 13.44
CA ALA A 319 -9.57 -29.35 13.66
C ALA A 319 -9.42 -28.56 14.97
N PRO A 320 -8.69 -27.41 14.95
CA PRO A 320 -8.49 -26.56 16.12
C PRO A 320 -9.84 -26.08 16.64
N LEU A 321 -10.03 -26.12 17.96
CA LEU A 321 -11.27 -25.67 18.60
C LEU A 321 -11.22 -24.18 18.94
N ARG A 322 -10.03 -23.60 19.10
CA ARG A 322 -9.86 -22.17 19.37
C ARG A 322 -9.24 -21.48 18.16
N ILE A 323 -9.76 -20.31 17.81
CA ILE A 323 -9.19 -19.43 16.79
C ILE A 323 -7.72 -19.10 17.15
N THR A 324 -7.44 -18.89 18.43
CA THR A 324 -6.11 -18.60 18.97
C THR A 324 -5.11 -19.76 18.92
N GLU A 325 -5.57 -20.97 18.56
CA GLU A 325 -4.73 -22.14 18.34
C GLU A 325 -4.38 -22.32 16.85
N THR A 326 -4.99 -21.55 15.94
CA THR A 326 -4.65 -21.60 14.51
C THR A 326 -3.25 -21.04 14.29
N ALA A 327 -2.54 -21.59 13.30
CA ALA A 327 -1.18 -21.16 12.96
C ALA A 327 -1.17 -19.68 12.52
N TYR A 328 -2.08 -19.30 11.62
CA TYR A 328 -2.24 -17.92 11.18
C TYR A 328 -2.44 -16.95 12.34
N TRP A 329 -3.35 -17.24 13.28
CA TRP A 329 -3.54 -16.35 14.44
C TRP A 329 -2.27 -16.19 15.26
N GLN A 330 -1.54 -17.29 15.51
CA GLN A 330 -0.32 -17.26 16.30
C GLN A 330 0.79 -16.42 15.66
N GLU A 331 0.95 -16.55 14.34
CA GLU A 331 1.91 -15.78 13.54
C GLU A 331 1.56 -14.28 13.57
N GLN A 332 0.33 -13.91 13.23
CA GLN A 332 -0.10 -12.50 13.18
C GLN A 332 -0.03 -11.80 14.56
N HIS A 333 -0.13 -12.56 15.64
CA HIS A 333 -0.15 -12.00 17.00
C HIS A 333 1.17 -12.19 17.77
N GLU A 334 2.23 -12.72 17.14
CA GLU A 334 3.48 -13.05 17.83
C GLU A 334 4.25 -11.81 18.30
N GLU A 335 4.22 -10.74 17.50
CA GLU A 335 4.96 -9.50 17.78
C GLU A 335 4.24 -8.58 18.79
N ILE A 336 3.01 -8.92 19.19
CA ILE A 336 2.24 -8.10 20.13
C ILE A 336 2.87 -8.19 21.53
N PRO A 337 3.30 -7.05 22.12
CA PRO A 337 3.98 -7.04 23.41
C PRO A 337 3.13 -7.66 24.52
N LYS A 338 3.76 -8.46 25.40
CA LYS A 338 3.11 -9.13 26.54
C LYS A 338 2.29 -8.21 27.43
N GLN A 339 2.70 -6.94 27.54
CA GLN A 339 2.02 -5.93 28.34
C GLN A 339 0.63 -5.60 27.80
N ILE A 340 0.42 -5.67 26.47
CA ILE A 340 -0.89 -5.42 25.85
C ILE A 340 -1.87 -6.50 26.30
N TRP A 341 -1.46 -7.77 26.25
CA TRP A 341 -2.27 -8.91 26.68
C TRP A 341 -2.69 -8.85 28.16
N GLN A 342 -1.94 -8.12 28.99
CA GLN A 342 -2.21 -7.94 30.43
C GLN A 342 -3.10 -6.74 30.72
N GLN A 343 -3.46 -5.92 29.72
CA GLN A 343 -4.29 -4.75 29.95
C GLN A 343 -5.72 -5.14 30.37
N PRO A 344 -6.36 -4.40 31.30
CA PRO A 344 -7.73 -4.68 31.74
C PRO A 344 -8.79 -4.65 30.64
N LEU A 345 -8.53 -3.91 29.55
CA LEU A 345 -9.42 -3.87 28.39
C LEU A 345 -9.31 -5.15 27.53
N VAL A 346 -8.11 -5.72 27.41
CA VAL A 346 -7.87 -6.93 26.63
C VAL A 346 -8.28 -8.16 27.42
N LYS A 347 -7.84 -8.31 28.68
CA LYS A 347 -8.10 -9.44 29.60
C LYS A 347 -7.61 -10.82 29.15
N SER A 348 -7.89 -11.21 27.91
CA SER A 348 -7.56 -12.51 27.33
C SER A 348 -7.31 -12.38 25.82
N LYS A 349 -6.69 -13.41 25.23
CA LYS A 349 -6.51 -13.52 23.78
C LYS A 349 -7.84 -13.75 23.02
N SER A 350 -8.93 -14.05 23.70
CA SER A 350 -10.25 -14.24 23.08
C SER A 350 -11.02 -12.93 22.90
N HIS A 351 -10.68 -11.85 23.62
CA HIS A 351 -11.34 -10.56 23.44
C HIS A 351 -10.82 -9.81 22.19
N CYS A 352 -11.06 -10.39 21.00
CA CYS A 352 -10.58 -9.84 19.74
C CYS A 352 -11.12 -8.41 19.49
N ASN A 353 -12.35 -8.12 19.90
CA ASN A 353 -12.98 -6.81 19.79
C ASN A 353 -12.32 -5.72 20.66
N ALA A 354 -11.40 -6.07 21.56
CA ALA A 354 -10.61 -5.08 22.29
C ALA A 354 -9.56 -4.38 21.39
N CYS A 355 -9.16 -5.03 20.29
CA CYS A 355 -8.16 -4.51 19.35
C CYS A 355 -8.70 -4.41 17.91
N HIS A 356 -9.54 -5.33 17.47
CA HIS A 356 -10.16 -5.32 16.14
C HIS A 356 -11.48 -4.55 16.20
N LEU A 357 -11.51 -3.36 15.58
CA LEU A 357 -12.68 -2.48 15.61
C LEU A 357 -13.82 -2.96 14.72
N ASP A 358 -13.54 -3.90 13.83
CA ASP A 358 -14.46 -4.53 12.89
C ASP A 358 -14.88 -5.95 13.33
N ALA A 359 -14.50 -6.37 14.55
CA ALA A 359 -14.72 -7.73 15.04
C ALA A 359 -16.20 -8.14 15.07
N GLU A 360 -17.12 -7.21 15.32
CA GLU A 360 -18.57 -7.46 15.27
C GLU A 360 -19.08 -7.69 13.85
N GLN A 361 -18.41 -7.15 12.83
CA GLN A 361 -18.71 -7.41 11.42
C GLN A 361 -18.07 -8.72 10.93
N GLY A 362 -17.10 -9.24 11.67
CA GLY A 362 -16.47 -10.54 11.40
C GLY A 362 -15.37 -10.51 10.33
N THR A 363 -14.99 -9.34 9.85
CA THR A 363 -14.04 -9.17 8.74
C THR A 363 -12.58 -9.34 9.18
N PHE A 364 -12.23 -8.82 10.36
CA PHE A 364 -10.89 -8.86 10.97
C PHE A 364 -9.78 -8.35 10.03
N GLU A 365 -10.03 -7.23 9.37
CA GLU A 365 -9.05 -6.56 8.51
C GLU A 365 -7.89 -6.01 9.37
N ASP A 366 -6.65 -6.21 8.93
CA ASP A 366 -5.47 -5.80 9.69
C ASP A 366 -5.42 -4.28 9.91
N ALA A 367 -5.80 -3.51 8.89
CA ALA A 367 -5.85 -2.06 8.99
C ALA A 367 -6.98 -1.53 9.90
N ALA A 368 -7.97 -2.38 10.23
CA ALA A 368 -9.02 -2.07 11.20
C ALA A 368 -8.60 -2.33 12.66
N MET A 369 -7.42 -2.91 12.87
CA MET A 369 -6.86 -3.12 14.20
C MET A 369 -6.29 -1.82 14.82
N ARG A 370 -6.57 -1.63 16.11
CA ARG A 370 -5.98 -0.58 16.95
C ARG A 370 -5.65 -1.15 18.33
N LEU A 371 -4.35 -1.21 18.66
CA LEU A 371 -3.93 -1.62 20.00
C LEU A 371 -4.40 -0.57 21.04
N PRO A 372 -4.98 -1.01 22.17
CA PRO A 372 -5.40 -0.10 23.22
C PRO A 372 -4.18 0.62 23.80
N LYS A 373 -4.29 1.95 23.92
CA LYS A 373 -3.27 2.78 24.58
C LYS A 373 -3.12 2.31 26.03
N ASN A 374 -1.90 2.31 26.57
CA ASN A 374 -1.67 2.00 27.98
C ASN A 374 -2.54 2.91 28.87
N ILE A 375 -3.64 2.37 29.37
CA ILE A 375 -4.49 3.04 30.35
C ILE A 375 -3.88 2.71 31.71
N ASP A 376 -3.35 3.72 32.40
CA ASP A 376 -3.07 3.58 33.82
C ASP A 376 -4.38 3.22 34.53
N SER A 377 -4.36 2.11 35.27
CA SER A 377 -5.52 1.54 35.99
C SER A 377 -6.32 2.54 36.84
N SER A 378 -5.71 3.69 37.18
CA SER A 378 -6.33 4.83 37.84
C SER A 378 -7.46 5.52 37.05
N GLN A 379 -7.49 5.40 35.72
CA GLN A 379 -8.49 6.04 34.85
C GLN A 379 -9.76 5.21 34.58
N LEU A 380 -9.76 3.91 34.93
CA LEU A 380 -10.94 3.05 34.82
C LEU A 380 -11.94 3.22 35.98
N SER A 381 -11.60 4.04 37.00
CA SER A 381 -12.41 4.24 38.20
C SER A 381 -13.49 5.33 38.09
N THR A 382 -13.69 5.97 36.93
CA THR A 382 -14.66 7.06 36.78
C THR A 382 -15.75 6.76 35.75
N LYS A 383 -16.54 5.71 35.97
CA LYS A 383 -17.95 5.68 35.54
C LYS A 383 -18.80 5.05 36.64
N PRO A 384 -19.75 5.79 37.24
CA PRO A 384 -20.75 5.20 38.12
C PRO A 384 -21.91 4.62 37.31
N HIS A 385 -22.29 3.39 37.69
CA HIS A 385 -23.52 2.61 37.49
C HIS A 385 -24.22 2.59 36.12
#